data_AF-A0A955Y8Y2-F1
#
_entry.id   AF-A0A955Y8Y2-F1
#
_cell.length_a   1.000
_cell.length_b   1.000
_cell.length_c   1.000
_cell.angle_alpha   90.00
_cell.angle_beta   90.00
_cell.angle_gamma   90.00
#
_symmetry.space_group_name_H-M   'P 1'
#
loop_
_entity.id
_entity.type
_entity.pdbx_description
1 polymer ?
#
loop_
_entity_poly.entity_id
_entity_poly.type
_entity_poly.pdbx_seq_one_letter_code
_entity_poly.pdbx_strand_id
1 'polypeptide(L)'
;MGAIRVIGVHPLEQALVPGDGRIQVYDPARDVRDGSRFSIFDDPRERGDWGHWTGAGMTWNARCGACHTTGFTKGLKPDGSYASSFVAPGVTCEACHGDASAHAAGGPPPGNARMEDTCRACHTRRSAIDDRFRPGDLFLDHFVPETLD
;
A
#
# COMPACT_ATOMS: atom_id res chain seq x y z
N MET A 1 6.25 -3.92 22.23
CA MET A 1 6.31 -3.26 20.91
C MET A 1 5.06 -2.41 20.74
N GLY A 2 5.20 -1.13 20.39
CA GLY A 2 4.09 -0.21 20.18
C GLY A 2 3.73 -0.07 18.70
N ALA A 3 2.52 0.42 18.41
CA ALA A 3 2.15 0.81 17.06
C ALA A 3 3.00 2.01 16.62
N ILE A 4 3.53 1.95 15.40
CA ILE A 4 4.27 3.06 14.80
C ILE A 4 3.36 3.99 14.00
N ARG A 5 2.20 3.47 13.56
CA ARG A 5 1.17 4.22 12.83
C ARG A 5 -0.16 3.46 12.85
N VAL A 6 -1.25 4.14 12.50
CA VAL A 6 -2.56 3.54 12.23
C VAL A 6 -2.95 3.82 10.78
N ILE A 7 -3.54 2.83 10.12
CA ILE A 7 -4.13 2.92 8.78
C ILE A 7 -5.64 2.61 8.87
N GLY A 8 -6.40 3.06 7.88
CA GLY A 8 -7.87 3.02 7.94
C GLY A 8 -8.46 4.30 8.56
N VAL A 9 -9.75 4.52 8.33
CA VAL A 9 -10.49 5.71 8.83
C VAL A 9 -11.88 5.29 9.26
N HIS A 10 -12.72 4.85 8.33
CA HIS A 10 -14.06 4.35 8.61
C HIS A 10 -14.38 3.23 7.62
N PRO A 11 -14.95 2.09 8.07
CA PRO A 11 -15.43 1.82 9.43
C PRO A 11 -14.37 1.25 10.39
N LEU A 12 -13.13 1.02 9.93
CA LEU A 12 -12.10 0.37 10.73
C LEU A 12 -10.73 1.05 10.63
N GLU A 13 -9.93 0.80 11.67
CA GLU A 13 -8.53 1.16 11.81
C GLU A 13 -7.68 -0.09 12.11
N GLN A 14 -6.46 -0.14 11.58
CA GLN A 14 -5.48 -1.18 11.88
C GLN A 14 -4.14 -0.57 12.25
N ALA A 15 -3.48 -1.16 13.25
CA ALA A 15 -2.17 -0.72 13.70
C ALA A 15 -1.06 -1.27 12.79
N LEU A 16 -0.12 -0.41 12.42
CA LEU A 16 1.17 -0.81 11.86
C LEU A 16 2.16 -1.02 13.00
N VAL A 17 2.81 -2.16 13.02
CA VAL A 17 3.75 -2.58 14.06
C VAL A 17 5.11 -2.96 13.45
N PRO A 18 6.22 -2.73 14.16
CA PRO A 18 7.53 -3.15 13.68
C PRO A 18 7.64 -4.68 13.73
N GLY A 19 8.15 -5.25 12.65
CA GLY A 19 8.60 -6.63 12.55
C GLY A 19 10.10 -6.67 12.21
N ASP A 20 10.64 -7.88 12.07
CA ASP A 20 12.05 -8.08 11.73
C ASP A 20 12.36 -7.56 10.30
N GLY A 21 12.86 -6.34 10.21
CA GLY A 21 13.11 -5.64 8.93
C GLY A 21 11.84 -5.29 8.14
N ARG A 22 10.65 -5.41 8.74
CA ARG A 22 9.34 -5.26 8.08
C ARG A 22 8.41 -4.34 8.89
N ILE A 23 7.44 -3.75 8.22
CA ILE A 23 6.25 -3.16 8.84
C ILE A 23 5.11 -4.14 8.62
N GLN A 24 4.52 -4.60 9.72
CA GLN A 24 3.39 -5.52 9.71
C GLN A 24 2.10 -4.78 10.01
N VAL A 25 1.00 -5.23 9.44
CA VAL A 25 -0.35 -4.86 9.86
C VAL A 25 -0.78 -5.81 10.97
N TYR A 26 -1.13 -5.26 12.13
CA TYR A 26 -1.62 -6.04 13.26
C TYR A 26 -3.03 -6.57 12.97
N ASP A 27 -3.28 -7.82 13.33
CA ASP A 27 -4.53 -8.51 12.97
C ASP A 27 -5.77 -7.89 13.65
N PRO A 28 -5.84 -7.73 14.99
CA PRO A 28 -6.96 -7.07 15.63
C PRO A 28 -7.16 -5.64 15.09
N ALA A 29 -8.13 -5.49 14.19
CA ALA A 29 -8.64 -4.22 13.74
C ALA A 29 -9.50 -3.59 14.83
N ARG A 30 -9.63 -2.28 14.80
CA ARG A 30 -10.52 -1.51 15.66
C ARG A 30 -11.68 -0.99 14.83
N ASP A 31 -12.90 -1.25 15.28
CA ASP A 31 -14.08 -0.57 14.76
C ASP A 31 -14.09 0.86 15.29
N VAL A 32 -14.13 1.86 14.41
CA VAL A 32 -14.07 3.27 14.84
C VAL A 32 -15.37 3.76 15.45
N ARG A 33 -16.49 3.05 15.20
CA ARG A 33 -17.82 3.46 15.63
C ARG A 33 -18.03 3.24 17.12
N ASP A 34 -17.50 2.14 17.66
CA ASP A 34 -17.66 1.76 19.07
C ASP A 34 -16.34 1.44 19.79
N GLY A 35 -15.22 1.41 19.06
CA GLY A 35 -13.90 1.12 19.61
C GLY A 35 -13.61 -0.35 19.89
N SER A 36 -14.54 -1.25 19.56
CA SER A 36 -14.36 -2.69 19.69
C SER A 36 -13.22 -3.20 18.81
N ARG A 37 -12.63 -4.34 19.18
CA ARG A 37 -11.59 -5.01 18.40
C ARG A 37 -12.14 -6.30 17.81
N PHE A 38 -11.80 -6.57 16.57
CA PHE A 38 -12.18 -7.78 15.86
C PHE A 38 -11.02 -8.29 14.99
N SER A 39 -10.99 -9.59 14.72
CA SER A 39 -10.03 -10.15 13.76
C SER A 39 -10.52 -9.84 12.34
N ILE A 40 -9.61 -9.55 11.42
CA ILE A 40 -9.96 -9.33 10.01
C ILE A 40 -10.20 -10.64 9.25
N PHE A 41 -9.93 -11.78 9.87
CA PHE A 41 -10.19 -13.10 9.32
C PHE A 41 -11.33 -13.79 10.07
N ASP A 42 -12.15 -14.54 9.34
CA ASP A 42 -13.22 -15.35 9.92
C ASP A 42 -12.68 -16.61 10.62
N ASP A 43 -11.46 -17.03 10.26
CA ASP A 43 -10.74 -18.17 10.81
C ASP A 43 -9.49 -17.75 11.61
N PRO A 44 -9.15 -18.45 12.70
CA PRO A 44 -7.91 -18.22 13.42
C PRO A 44 -6.70 -18.37 12.50
N ARG A 45 -5.79 -17.39 12.53
CA ARG A 45 -4.50 -17.46 11.84
C ARG A 45 -3.40 -17.87 12.81
N GLU A 46 -2.72 -18.96 12.50
CA GLU A 46 -1.61 -19.48 13.28
C GLU A 46 -0.28 -18.91 12.81
N ARG A 47 0.72 -18.93 13.69
CA ARG A 47 2.08 -18.52 13.30
C ARG A 47 2.59 -19.41 12.15
N GLY A 48 2.92 -18.78 11.04
CA GLY A 48 3.36 -19.47 9.82
C GLY A 48 2.35 -19.31 8.69
N ASP A 49 1.09 -19.06 9.03
CA ASP A 49 0.06 -18.76 8.05
C ASP A 49 0.38 -17.45 7.33
N TRP A 50 0.04 -17.42 6.05
CA TRP A 50 0.24 -16.23 5.23
C TRP A 50 -0.50 -15.01 5.80
N GLY A 51 -1.72 -15.21 6.29
CA GLY A 51 -2.59 -14.18 6.88
C GLY A 51 -2.32 -13.89 8.36
N HIS A 52 -1.48 -14.65 9.06
CA HIS A 52 -1.12 -14.27 10.43
C HIS A 52 -0.39 -12.93 10.44
N TRP A 53 -0.54 -12.11 11.49
CA TRP A 53 0.04 -10.77 11.54
C TRP A 53 1.58 -10.75 11.42
N THR A 54 2.26 -11.86 11.72
CA THR A 54 3.70 -12.02 11.44
C THR A 54 4.03 -12.60 10.06
N GLY A 55 3.01 -13.03 9.31
CA GLY A 55 3.11 -13.62 7.98
C GLY A 55 3.36 -12.60 6.87
N ALA A 56 3.60 -13.10 5.66
CA ALA A 56 3.91 -12.29 4.48
C ALA A 56 2.68 -11.61 3.85
N GLY A 57 1.46 -12.10 4.15
CA GLY A 57 0.21 -11.46 3.74
C GLY A 57 -0.08 -10.19 4.53
N MET A 58 0.46 -10.09 5.73
CA MET A 58 0.28 -8.94 6.61
C MET A 58 1.45 -7.94 6.55
N THR A 59 2.39 -8.11 5.61
CA THR A 59 3.50 -7.16 5.40
C THR A 59 3.06 -5.92 4.62
N TRP A 60 2.90 -4.82 5.35
CA TRP A 60 2.46 -3.52 4.84
C TRP A 60 3.34 -3.04 3.68
N ASN A 61 4.67 -3.18 3.80
CA ASN A 61 5.63 -2.76 2.76
C ASN A 61 5.37 -3.43 1.40
N ALA A 62 4.89 -4.67 1.42
CA ALA A 62 4.73 -5.47 0.21
C ALA A 62 3.28 -5.51 -0.30
N ARG A 63 2.29 -5.27 0.57
CA ARG A 63 0.87 -5.50 0.27
C ARG A 63 0.02 -4.24 0.25
N CYS A 64 0.34 -3.26 1.09
CA CYS A 64 -0.58 -2.14 1.35
C CYS A 64 0.01 -0.78 0.96
N GLY A 65 1.32 -0.59 1.20
CA GLY A 65 1.97 0.72 1.04
C GLY A 65 1.76 1.34 -0.33
N ALA A 66 1.94 0.56 -1.40
CA ALA A 66 1.82 1.05 -2.78
C ALA A 66 0.44 1.62 -3.13
N CYS A 67 -0.64 1.08 -2.56
CA CYS A 67 -2.01 1.54 -2.86
C CYS A 67 -2.53 2.58 -1.86
N HIS A 68 -1.96 2.63 -0.65
CA HIS A 68 -2.43 3.48 0.45
C HIS A 68 -1.49 4.63 0.80
N THR A 69 -0.52 4.92 -0.06
CA THR A 69 0.38 6.07 0.04
C THR A 69 0.66 6.66 -1.34
N THR A 70 1.25 7.85 -1.37
CA THR A 70 1.61 8.54 -2.60
C THR A 70 3.12 8.61 -2.75
N GLY A 71 3.62 8.33 -3.96
CA GLY A 71 5.06 8.29 -4.25
C GLY A 71 5.78 7.14 -3.53
N PHE A 72 5.13 5.97 -3.43
CA PHE A 72 5.65 4.83 -2.69
C PHE A 72 6.85 4.17 -3.40
N THR A 73 7.91 3.88 -2.64
CA THR A 73 9.01 3.00 -3.06
C THR A 73 9.03 1.79 -2.13
N LYS A 74 9.04 0.58 -2.69
CA LYS A 74 9.00 -0.66 -1.89
C LYS A 74 10.32 -0.90 -1.15
N GLY A 75 11.45 -0.73 -1.84
CA GLY A 75 12.78 -0.84 -1.22
C GLY A 75 13.07 -2.21 -0.61
N LEU A 76 12.62 -3.30 -1.23
CA LEU A 76 12.95 -4.67 -0.80
C LEU A 76 14.46 -4.93 -0.94
N LYS A 77 15.08 -5.43 0.13
CA LYS A 77 16.50 -5.79 0.15
C LYS A 77 16.70 -7.29 -0.02
N PRO A 78 17.91 -7.75 -0.43
CA PRO A 78 18.21 -9.17 -0.60
C PRO A 78 18.03 -10.03 0.66
N ASP A 79 18.14 -9.43 1.85
CA ASP A 79 17.92 -10.09 3.14
C ASP A 79 16.44 -10.22 3.54
N GLY A 80 15.52 -9.74 2.70
CA GLY A 80 14.07 -9.79 2.94
C GLY A 80 13.54 -8.66 3.84
N SER A 81 14.38 -7.70 4.22
CA SER A 81 13.97 -6.46 4.89
C SER A 81 13.57 -5.38 3.88
N TYR A 82 12.96 -4.30 4.37
CA TYR A 82 12.44 -3.21 3.55
C TYR A 82 13.00 -1.86 4.00
N ALA A 83 13.40 -1.05 3.03
CA ALA A 83 13.67 0.38 3.18
C ALA A 83 12.59 1.21 2.48
N SER A 84 11.31 0.86 2.69
CA SER A 84 10.21 1.55 2.01
C SER A 84 10.12 3.02 2.42
N SER A 85 9.72 3.85 1.47
CA SER A 85 9.46 5.28 1.66
C SER A 85 8.23 5.70 0.86
N PHE A 86 7.69 6.86 1.19
CA PHE A 86 6.61 7.51 0.45
C PHE A 86 6.70 9.03 0.64
N VAL A 87 6.11 9.78 -0.29
CA VAL A 87 6.07 11.25 -0.25
C VAL A 87 4.97 11.73 0.68
N ALA A 88 3.78 11.15 0.59
CA ALA A 88 2.64 11.53 1.41
C ALA A 88 1.79 10.31 1.83
N PRO A 89 1.14 10.36 3.01
CA PRO A 89 0.19 9.35 3.40
C PRO A 89 -1.11 9.43 2.58
N GLY A 90 -1.73 8.28 2.29
CA GLY A 90 -2.97 8.23 1.53
C GLY A 90 -2.78 8.40 0.03
N VAL A 91 -3.90 8.44 -0.70
CA VAL A 91 -3.95 8.67 -2.15
C VAL A 91 -4.19 10.17 -2.37
N THR A 92 -3.14 10.91 -2.72
CA THR A 92 -3.19 12.38 -2.89
C THR A 92 -3.10 12.77 -4.37
N CYS A 93 -3.03 14.06 -4.68
CA CYS A 93 -3.00 14.60 -6.04
C CYS A 93 -1.97 13.88 -6.93
N GLU A 94 -0.75 13.68 -6.41
CA GLU A 94 0.37 13.12 -7.17
C GLU A 94 0.22 11.60 -7.42
N ALA A 95 -0.65 10.90 -6.69
CA ALA A 95 -0.96 9.50 -6.96
C ALA A 95 -1.64 9.33 -8.33
N CYS A 96 -2.37 10.35 -8.78
CA CYS A 96 -3.06 10.36 -10.07
C CYS A 96 -2.39 11.25 -11.12
N HIS A 97 -1.69 12.30 -10.69
CA HIS A 97 -1.11 13.32 -11.58
C HIS A 97 0.42 13.25 -11.72
N GLY A 98 1.07 12.33 -11.01
CA GLY A 98 2.53 12.21 -11.00
C GLY A 98 3.20 13.31 -10.18
N ASP A 99 4.53 13.38 -10.26
CA ASP A 99 5.33 14.41 -9.57
C ASP A 99 4.91 15.81 -10.03
N ALA A 100 4.41 16.61 -9.08
CA ALA A 100 3.92 17.96 -9.33
C ALA A 100 4.96 19.03 -8.98
N SER A 101 6.22 18.67 -8.68
CA SER A 101 7.27 19.61 -8.28
C SER A 101 7.47 20.76 -9.28
N ALA A 102 7.49 20.45 -10.59
CA ALA A 102 7.59 21.47 -11.64
C ALA A 102 6.35 22.38 -11.73
N HIS A 103 5.16 21.81 -11.55
CA HIS A 103 3.91 22.57 -11.52
C HIS A 103 3.87 23.52 -10.30
N ALA A 104 4.27 23.04 -9.12
CA ALA A 104 4.35 23.84 -7.90
C ALA A 104 5.34 25.02 -8.03
N ALA A 105 6.37 24.89 -8.89
CA ALA A 105 7.31 25.95 -9.22
C ALA A 105 6.80 26.93 -10.31
N GLY A 106 5.53 26.84 -10.71
CA GLY A 106 4.93 27.70 -11.75
C GLY A 106 5.13 27.20 -13.17
N GLY A 107 5.60 25.96 -13.35
CA GLY A 107 5.65 25.29 -14.65
C GLY A 107 4.27 24.96 -15.21
N PRO A 108 4.18 24.64 -16.51
CA PRO A 108 2.92 24.24 -17.13
C PRO A 108 2.35 22.99 -16.45
N PRO A 109 1.01 22.81 -16.45
CA PRO A 109 0.41 21.59 -15.93
C PRO A 109 0.94 20.37 -16.70
N PRO A 110 1.12 19.22 -16.04
CA PRO A 110 1.46 17.99 -16.75
C PRO A 110 0.36 17.65 -17.76
N GLY A 111 0.74 17.00 -18.86
CA GLY A 111 -0.21 16.56 -19.89
C GLY A 111 -1.22 15.55 -19.36
N ASN A 112 -2.27 15.31 -20.13
CA ASN A 112 -3.33 14.37 -19.76
C ASN A 112 -2.75 12.96 -19.56
N ALA A 113 -2.78 12.46 -18.33
CA ALA A 113 -2.41 11.08 -18.04
C ALA A 113 -3.45 10.11 -18.60
N ARG A 114 -3.02 8.88 -18.94
CA ARG A 114 -3.93 7.76 -19.24
C ARG A 114 -4.69 7.38 -17.97
N MET A 115 -5.87 7.99 -17.79
CA MET A 115 -6.64 7.93 -16.56
C MET A 115 -6.98 6.49 -16.13
N GLU A 116 -7.30 5.60 -17.08
CA GLU A 116 -7.70 4.22 -16.77
C GLU A 116 -6.59 3.41 -16.08
N ASP A 117 -5.38 3.44 -16.64
CA ASP A 117 -4.26 2.65 -16.12
C ASP A 117 -3.78 3.17 -14.76
N THR A 118 -3.85 4.49 -14.54
CA THR A 118 -3.66 5.12 -13.23
C THR A 118 -4.62 4.56 -12.19
N CYS A 119 -5.91 4.39 -12.52
CA CYS A 119 -6.88 3.81 -11.60
C CYS A 119 -6.62 2.32 -11.37
N ARG A 120 -6.30 1.56 -12.43
CA ARG A 120 -6.03 0.11 -12.37
C ARG A 120 -4.82 -0.22 -11.50
N ALA A 121 -3.84 0.67 -11.41
CA ALA A 121 -2.70 0.51 -10.52
C ALA A 121 -3.11 0.28 -9.05
N CYS A 122 -4.27 0.73 -8.61
CA CYS A 122 -4.79 0.44 -7.26
C CYS A 122 -6.04 -0.45 -7.27
N HIS A 123 -6.96 -0.24 -8.22
CA HIS A 123 -8.25 -0.92 -8.28
C HIS A 123 -8.22 -2.21 -9.11
N THR A 124 -7.14 -2.97 -8.98
CA THR A 124 -7.01 -4.29 -9.59
C THR A 124 -6.24 -5.17 -8.63
N ARG A 125 -6.67 -6.42 -8.46
CA ARG A 125 -5.84 -7.42 -7.78
C ARG A 125 -4.68 -7.75 -8.70
N ARG A 126 -3.46 -7.48 -8.26
CA ARG A 126 -2.29 -7.55 -9.13
C ARG A 126 -1.01 -7.82 -8.37
N SER A 127 -0.05 -8.39 -9.09
CA SER A 127 1.34 -8.47 -8.69
C SER A 127 2.16 -7.41 -9.43
N ALA A 128 3.11 -6.79 -8.74
CA ALA A 128 4.01 -5.79 -9.32
C ALA A 128 5.24 -6.45 -9.94
N ILE A 129 5.54 -6.08 -11.19
CA ILE A 129 6.76 -6.47 -11.90
C ILE A 129 7.92 -5.61 -11.44
N ASP A 130 7.68 -4.30 -11.28
CA ASP A 130 8.60 -3.34 -10.69
C ASP A 130 7.86 -2.30 -9.82
N ASP A 131 8.59 -1.35 -9.24
CA ASP A 131 8.07 -0.27 -8.40
C ASP A 131 8.15 1.11 -9.07
N ARG A 132 8.16 1.16 -10.41
CA ARG A 132 8.45 2.37 -11.19
C ARG A 132 7.25 2.99 -11.89
N PHE A 133 6.06 2.42 -11.72
CA PHE A 133 4.83 2.94 -12.32
C PHE A 133 4.63 4.42 -12.00
N ARG A 134 4.31 5.21 -13.04
CA ARG A 134 3.93 6.61 -12.96
C ARG A 134 2.60 6.83 -13.67
N PRO A 135 1.77 7.77 -13.21
CA PRO A 135 0.57 8.14 -13.94
C PRO A 135 0.89 8.53 -15.40
N GLY A 136 0.24 7.86 -16.34
CA GLY A 136 0.52 7.97 -17.78
C GLY A 136 1.18 6.72 -18.39
N ASP A 137 1.82 5.88 -17.58
CA ASP A 137 2.38 4.61 -18.02
C ASP A 137 1.29 3.61 -18.41
N LEU A 138 1.67 2.59 -19.19
CA LEU A 138 0.80 1.44 -19.46
C LEU A 138 0.75 0.55 -18.22
N PHE A 139 -0.46 0.22 -17.75
CA PHE A 139 -0.63 -0.63 -16.58
C PHE A 139 0.12 -1.98 -16.71
N LEU A 140 0.02 -2.61 -17.88
CA LEU A 140 0.60 -3.93 -18.13
C LEU A 140 2.13 -3.95 -18.28
N ASP A 141 2.77 -2.78 -18.37
CA ASP A 141 4.24 -2.71 -18.35
C ASP A 141 4.80 -2.88 -16.92
N HIS A 142 3.96 -2.62 -15.91
CA HIS A 142 4.37 -2.62 -14.50
C HIS A 142 3.68 -3.70 -13.66
N PHE A 143 2.56 -4.25 -14.14
CA PHE A 143 1.69 -5.10 -13.33
C PHE A 143 1.17 -6.32 -14.09
N VAL A 144 1.09 -7.44 -13.37
CA VAL A 144 0.38 -8.65 -13.81
C VAL A 144 -0.95 -8.71 -13.04
N PRO A 145 -2.11 -8.58 -13.70
CA PRO A 145 -3.40 -8.74 -13.03
C PRO A 145 -3.62 -10.20 -12.61
N GLU A 146 -4.24 -10.41 -11.45
CA GLU A 146 -4.62 -11.73 -10.96
C GLU A 146 -6.09 -12.01 -11.31
N THR A 147 -6.38 -13.26 -11.67
CA THR A 147 -7.75 -13.73 -11.88
C THR A 147 -8.47 -13.97 -10.55
N LEU A 148 -9.80 -14.03 -10.59
CA LEU A 148 -10.63 -14.48 -9.47
C LEU A 148 -10.84 -15.99 -9.64
N ASP A 149 -9.80 -16.77 -9.41
CA ASP A 149 -9.85 -18.24 -9.31
C ASP A 149 -10.03 -18.70 -7.86
#